data_AF-A0A7J9DQJ5-F1
#
_entry.id   AF-A0A7J9DQJ5-F1
#
_cell.length_a   1.000
_cell.length_b   1.000
_cell.length_c   1.000
_cell.angle_alpha   90.00
_cell.angle_beta   90.00
_cell.angle_gamma   90.00
#
_symmetry.space_group_name_H-M   'P 1'
#
loop_
_entity.id
_entity.type
_entity.pdbx_description
1 polymer ?
#
loop_
_entity_poly.entity_id
_entity_poly.type
_entity_poly.pdbx_seq_one_letter_code
_entity_poly.pdbx_strand_id
1 'polypeptide(L)'
;MSKVNKPPLSLSRLIEFMKGKEDKIAVVVGTVSDDIRVYEVPALKVTALRFTETARARIDKAGGECLTFDQLALRAPLGQNTEGLMIKLGLNCMNGRSSNRSNHTNGEFGWTVRLPAIKVFLLLASCSGQLSISLYDYGSSKVQVLLRGPKNAREAVKHFGPAPGVPHSHTKPYVRSKGRKFERARGRRNSKGFRV
;
A
#
# COMPACT_ATOMS: atom_id res chain seq x y z
N MET A 1 3.90 -17.06 1.06
CA MET A 1 4.75 -16.03 0.40
C MET A 1 6.22 -16.24 0.75
N SER A 2 7.12 -16.18 -0.25
CA SER A 2 8.58 -16.23 -0.04
C SER A 2 9.08 -15.03 0.79
N LYS A 3 10.25 -15.17 1.45
CA LYS A 3 10.86 -14.10 2.28
C LYS A 3 11.08 -12.82 1.48
N VAL A 4 11.50 -12.96 0.23
CA VAL A 4 11.65 -11.88 -0.77
C VAL A 4 10.39 -11.02 -0.89
N ASN A 5 9.22 -11.67 -0.83
CA ASN A 5 7.92 -11.04 -1.01
C ASN A 5 7.31 -10.55 0.31
N LYS A 6 7.98 -10.76 1.45
CA LYS A 6 7.59 -10.23 2.77
C LYS A 6 8.60 -9.19 3.23
N PRO A 7 8.65 -8.01 2.59
CA PRO A 7 9.57 -6.95 3.00
C PRO A 7 9.22 -6.45 4.41
N PRO A 8 10.22 -6.03 5.20
CA PRO A 8 9.99 -5.42 6.50
C PRO A 8 9.20 -4.12 6.38
N LEU A 9 8.44 -3.80 7.42
CA LEU A 9 7.64 -2.58 7.53
C LEU A 9 8.16 -1.74 8.70
N SER A 10 8.48 -0.48 8.45
CA SER A 10 9.00 0.45 9.45
C SER A 10 7.87 1.07 10.29
N LEU A 11 8.17 1.40 11.55
CA LEU A 11 7.23 2.13 12.43
C LEU A 11 6.75 3.45 11.83
N SER A 12 7.62 4.20 11.14
CA SER A 12 7.26 5.44 10.43
C SER A 12 6.10 5.26 9.46
N ARG A 13 6.16 4.21 8.64
CA ARG A 13 5.10 3.89 7.70
C ARG A 13 3.85 3.39 8.39
N LEU A 14 3.99 2.60 9.45
CA LEU A 14 2.83 2.15 10.23
C LEU A 14 2.06 3.33 10.80
N ILE A 15 2.76 4.33 11.34
CA ILE A 15 2.13 5.56 11.84
C ILE A 15 1.39 6.28 10.72
N GLU A 16 2.00 6.45 9.54
CA GLU A 16 1.34 7.09 8.39
C GLU A 16 0.05 6.39 7.97
N PHE A 17 0.04 5.06 7.96
CA PHE A 17 -1.15 4.29 7.59
C PHE A 17 -2.24 4.29 8.66
N MET A 18 -1.85 4.48 9.92
CA MET A 18 -2.75 4.52 11.08
C MET A 18 -3.31 5.91 11.39
N LYS A 19 -2.87 6.95 10.67
CA LYS A 19 -3.46 8.29 10.78
C LYS A 19 -4.96 8.23 10.44
N GLY A 20 -5.80 8.72 11.38
CA GLY A 20 -7.25 8.73 11.25
C GLY A 20 -7.92 7.37 11.50
N LYS A 21 -7.21 6.40 12.08
CA LYS A 21 -7.69 5.02 12.31
C LYS A 21 -7.17 4.47 13.63
N GLU A 22 -7.60 5.08 14.72
CA GLU A 22 -7.09 4.76 16.06
C GLU A 22 -7.74 3.50 16.66
N ASP A 23 -8.97 3.18 16.24
CA ASP A 23 -9.74 2.06 16.79
C ASP A 23 -9.39 0.69 16.20
N LYS A 24 -8.49 0.65 15.22
CA LYS A 24 -8.25 -0.55 14.39
C LYS A 24 -6.93 -1.21 14.68
N ILE A 25 -6.89 -2.52 14.39
CA ILE A 25 -5.67 -3.32 14.55
C ILE A 25 -4.94 -3.39 13.21
N ALA A 26 -3.71 -2.89 13.15
CA ALA A 26 -2.86 -2.97 11.97
C ALA A 26 -2.29 -4.39 11.81
N VAL A 27 -2.56 -5.07 10.69
CA VAL A 27 -2.03 -6.43 10.46
C VAL A 27 -0.93 -6.40 9.41
N VAL A 28 0.26 -6.89 9.78
CA VAL A 28 1.45 -6.93 8.93
C VAL A 28 1.88 -8.37 8.69
N VAL A 29 1.77 -8.83 7.44
CA VAL A 29 2.30 -10.14 7.04
C VAL A 29 3.78 -9.99 6.68
N GLY A 30 4.59 -9.75 7.69
CA GLY A 30 6.01 -9.46 7.59
C GLY A 30 6.65 -9.17 8.94
N THR A 31 7.87 -8.66 8.92
CA THR A 31 8.59 -8.19 10.11
C THR A 31 8.36 -6.70 10.32
N VAL A 32 8.09 -6.28 11.54
CA VAL A 32 8.03 -4.85 11.91
C VAL A 32 9.39 -4.42 12.47
N SER A 33 9.99 -3.44 11.82
CA SER A 33 11.28 -2.86 12.19
C SER A 33 11.10 -1.49 12.82
N ASP A 34 11.96 -1.15 13.78
CA ASP A 34 12.00 0.19 14.34
C ASP A 34 12.51 1.21 13.31
N ASP A 35 12.23 2.48 13.58
CA ASP A 35 12.79 3.60 12.84
C ASP A 35 13.26 4.65 13.84
N ILE A 36 14.57 4.77 13.98
CA ILE A 36 15.22 5.70 14.93
C ILE A 36 14.81 7.15 14.66
N ARG A 37 14.47 7.48 13.40
CA ARG A 37 14.09 8.83 12.99
C ARG A 37 12.75 9.30 13.55
N VAL A 38 11.90 8.36 13.95
CA VAL A 38 10.63 8.66 14.61
C VAL A 38 10.90 8.76 16.10
N TYR A 39 10.64 9.91 16.70
CA TYR A 39 10.88 10.12 18.14
C TYR A 39 9.72 9.59 18.99
N GLU A 40 8.51 9.99 18.64
CA GLU A 40 7.27 9.65 19.35
C GLU A 40 6.47 8.63 18.56
N VAL A 41 6.08 7.55 19.23
CA VAL A 41 5.25 6.49 18.67
C VAL A 41 3.88 6.61 19.33
N PRO A 42 2.78 6.74 18.56
CA PRO A 42 1.44 6.71 19.13
C PRO A 42 1.11 5.33 19.69
N ALA A 43 0.10 5.23 20.55
CA ALA A 43 -0.40 3.95 21.05
C ALA A 43 -1.04 3.17 19.87
N LEU A 44 -0.32 2.17 19.36
CA LEU A 44 -0.74 1.37 18.21
C LEU A 44 -1.05 -0.05 18.63
N LYS A 45 -2.13 -0.61 18.08
CA LYS A 45 -2.41 -2.05 18.12
C LYS A 45 -1.92 -2.70 16.83
N VAL A 46 -0.80 -3.43 16.90
CA VAL A 46 -0.13 -3.99 15.72
C VAL A 46 -0.01 -5.51 15.85
N THR A 47 -0.48 -6.23 14.84
CA THR A 47 -0.23 -7.66 14.67
C THR A 47 0.82 -7.88 13.60
N ALA A 48 1.87 -8.66 13.89
CA ALA A 48 2.87 -9.02 12.89
C ALA A 48 3.37 -10.46 13.06
N LEU A 49 4.06 -10.97 12.02
CA LEU A 49 4.70 -12.29 12.11
C LEU A 49 5.90 -12.23 13.06
N ARG A 50 6.66 -11.14 13.03
CA ARG A 50 7.81 -10.90 13.90
C ARG A 50 7.96 -9.41 14.18
N PHE A 51 8.36 -9.10 15.40
CA PHE A 51 8.79 -7.77 15.81
C PHE A 51 10.30 -7.79 16.06
N THR A 52 10.97 -6.69 15.72
CA THR A 52 12.29 -6.40 16.29
C THR A 52 12.12 -6.03 17.76
N GLU A 53 13.10 -6.41 18.59
CA GLU A 53 13.06 -6.15 20.04
C GLU A 53 12.94 -4.66 20.35
N THR A 54 13.68 -3.86 19.59
CA THR A 54 13.64 -2.39 19.60
C THR A 54 12.25 -1.85 19.26
N ALA A 55 11.59 -2.36 18.21
CA ALA A 55 10.25 -1.91 17.86
C ALA A 55 9.22 -2.28 18.92
N ARG A 56 9.30 -3.50 19.45
CA ARG A 56 8.40 -3.98 20.50
C ARG A 56 8.50 -3.10 21.75
N ALA A 57 9.70 -2.87 22.26
CA ALA A 57 9.93 -2.01 23.42
C ALA A 57 9.38 -0.59 23.24
N ARG A 58 9.46 -0.03 22.02
CA ARG A 58 8.93 1.32 21.73
C ARG A 58 7.41 1.36 21.65
N ILE A 59 6.78 0.33 21.07
CA ILE A 59 5.32 0.23 21.03
C ILE A 59 4.77 0.02 22.43
N ASP A 60 5.37 -0.89 23.21
CA ASP A 60 4.91 -1.19 24.57
C ASP A 60 5.11 0.02 25.51
N LYS A 61 6.24 0.76 25.37
CA LYS A 61 6.48 2.01 26.10
C LYS A 61 5.47 3.11 25.75
N ALA A 62 4.99 3.13 24.50
CA ALA A 62 3.94 4.06 24.06
C ALA A 62 2.52 3.63 24.52
N GLY A 63 2.39 2.50 25.23
CA GLY A 63 1.09 1.95 25.62
C GLY A 63 0.34 1.27 24.47
N GLY A 64 1.05 0.92 23.39
CA GLY A 64 0.52 0.10 22.30
C GLY A 64 0.55 -1.40 22.61
N GLU A 65 -0.13 -2.19 21.78
CA GLU A 65 -0.17 -3.65 21.91
C GLU A 65 0.50 -4.32 20.71
N CYS A 66 1.47 -5.19 20.98
CA CYS A 66 2.09 -6.07 19.99
C CYS A 66 1.43 -7.45 20.02
N LEU A 67 0.71 -7.83 18.95
CA LEU A 67 -0.05 -9.08 18.86
C LEU A 67 0.59 -10.10 17.93
N THR A 68 0.39 -11.38 18.24
CA THR A 68 0.63 -12.49 17.32
C THR A 68 -0.60 -12.80 16.47
N PHE A 69 -0.42 -13.54 15.38
CA PHE A 69 -1.54 -13.93 14.52
C PHE A 69 -2.53 -14.87 15.22
N ASP A 70 -2.06 -15.72 16.14
CA ASP A 70 -2.92 -16.62 16.90
C ASP A 70 -3.81 -15.82 17.87
N GLN A 71 -3.24 -14.81 18.54
CA GLN A 71 -3.99 -13.88 19.39
C GLN A 71 -5.00 -13.05 18.58
N LEU A 72 -4.63 -12.64 17.36
CA LEU A 72 -5.53 -11.94 16.45
C LEU A 72 -6.72 -12.81 16.05
N ALA A 73 -6.47 -14.08 15.72
CA ALA A 73 -7.50 -15.02 15.29
C ALA A 73 -8.56 -15.24 16.39
N LEU A 74 -8.15 -15.25 17.66
CA LEU A 74 -9.07 -15.35 18.80
C LEU A 74 -9.91 -14.08 18.99
N ARG A 75 -9.31 -12.90 18.81
CA ARG A 75 -10.02 -11.62 18.99
C ARG A 75 -10.98 -11.32 17.85
N ALA A 76 -10.58 -11.60 16.62
CA ALA A 76 -11.32 -11.25 15.41
C ALA A 76 -11.23 -12.38 14.39
N PRO A 77 -11.98 -13.49 14.58
CA PRO A 77 -11.94 -14.65 13.68
C PRO A 77 -12.45 -14.32 12.27
N LEU A 78 -13.37 -13.36 12.14
CA LEU A 78 -13.88 -12.86 10.86
C LEU A 78 -13.05 -11.68 10.30
N GLY A 79 -12.04 -11.24 11.04
CA GLY A 79 -11.24 -10.06 10.72
C GLY A 79 -12.01 -8.73 10.75
N GLN A 80 -13.18 -8.68 11.40
CA GLN A 80 -13.90 -7.43 11.65
C GLN A 80 -13.06 -6.57 12.60
N ASN A 81 -12.81 -5.30 12.24
CA ASN A 81 -11.90 -4.36 12.90
C ASN A 81 -10.39 -4.65 12.78
N THR A 82 -10.02 -5.68 12.01
CA THR A 82 -8.61 -5.96 11.69
C THR A 82 -8.31 -5.55 10.28
N GLU A 83 -7.19 -4.87 10.14
CA GLU A 83 -6.83 -4.27 8.90
C GLU A 83 -6.03 -5.28 8.02
N GLY A 84 -6.66 -5.83 6.95
CA GLY A 84 -6.17 -6.80 5.93
C GLY A 84 -6.37 -6.51 4.38
N LEU A 85 -5.40 -5.97 3.63
CA LEU A 85 -5.16 -5.94 2.19
C LEU A 85 -4.99 -7.37 1.65
N MET A 86 -6.12 -7.98 1.31
CA MET A 86 -6.16 -9.01 0.30
C MET A 86 -5.71 -8.39 -1.03
N ILE A 87 -4.54 -8.83 -1.50
CA ILE A 87 -3.98 -8.40 -2.78
C ILE A 87 -4.93 -8.89 -3.87
N LYS A 88 -5.66 -7.97 -4.52
CA LYS A 88 -6.08 -8.17 -5.91
C LYS A 88 -4.78 -8.42 -6.68
N LEU A 89 -4.51 -9.68 -7.03
CA LEU A 89 -3.65 -10.01 -8.16
C LEU A 89 -4.40 -9.53 -9.41
N GLY A 90 -4.40 -8.22 -9.63
CA GLY A 90 -4.71 -7.67 -10.94
C GLY A 90 -3.59 -8.12 -11.87
N LEU A 91 -3.97 -8.91 -12.88
CA LEU A 91 -3.20 -9.05 -14.11
C LEU A 91 -2.65 -7.67 -14.49
N ASN A 92 -1.35 -7.45 -14.32
CA ASN A 92 -0.64 -6.56 -15.23
C ASN A 92 -0.35 -7.39 -16.48
N CYS A 93 -1.42 -7.68 -17.21
CA CYS A 93 -1.32 -8.03 -18.61
C CYS A 93 -0.85 -6.76 -19.34
N MET A 94 0.20 -6.94 -20.11
CA MET A 94 0.76 -6.06 -21.13
C MET A 94 -0.08 -4.81 -21.42
N ASN A 95 0.43 -3.64 -21.01
CA ASN A 95 0.06 -2.38 -21.64
C ASN A 95 1.36 -1.67 -22.02
N GLY A 96 1.89 -2.07 -23.18
CA GLY A 96 2.57 -1.10 -24.03
C GLY A 96 1.55 -0.02 -24.37
N ARG A 97 1.81 1.23 -23.95
CA ARG A 97 1.04 2.38 -24.41
C ARG A 97 1.89 3.19 -25.36
N SER A 98 1.77 2.78 -26.61
CA SER A 98 1.96 3.60 -27.81
C SER A 98 0.96 4.77 -27.80
N SER A 99 1.46 5.93 -28.24
CA SER A 99 0.81 6.99 -29.05
C SER A 99 -0.62 7.48 -28.73
N ASN A 100 -0.70 8.81 -28.68
CA ASN A 100 -1.82 9.69 -29.06
C ASN A 100 -2.98 9.87 -28.07
N ARG A 101 -3.08 11.09 -27.53
CA ARG A 101 -4.25 11.61 -26.81
C ARG A 101 -4.78 12.82 -27.59
N SER A 102 -5.86 12.63 -28.33
CA SER A 102 -6.70 13.70 -28.89
C SER A 102 -8.03 13.76 -28.12
N ASN A 103 -8.26 14.91 -27.51
CA ASN A 103 -9.49 15.70 -27.32
C ASN A 103 -10.88 15.04 -27.17
N HIS A 104 -11.60 15.52 -26.12
CA HIS A 104 -13.06 15.78 -26.01
C HIS A 104 -14.03 14.57 -26.23
N THR A 105 -15.15 14.34 -25.53
CA THR A 105 -16.16 15.14 -24.80
C THR A 105 -16.87 14.27 -23.73
N ASN A 106 -17.59 14.93 -22.81
CA ASN A 106 -18.51 14.33 -21.83
C ASN A 106 -19.69 13.58 -22.48
N GLY A 107 -20.23 12.56 -21.81
CA GLY A 107 -21.47 11.88 -22.19
C GLY A 107 -21.94 10.89 -21.13
N GLU A 108 -22.91 11.31 -20.31
CA GLU A 108 -23.68 10.45 -19.40
C GLU A 108 -24.75 9.67 -20.17
N PHE A 109 -24.96 8.38 -19.86
CA PHE A 109 -26.20 7.65 -20.19
C PHE A 109 -26.38 6.44 -19.25
N GLY A 110 -27.43 6.45 -18.41
CA GLY A 110 -27.98 5.26 -17.71
C GLY A 110 -29.07 4.57 -18.58
N TRP A 111 -29.71 3.44 -18.25
CA TRP A 111 -29.84 2.61 -17.04
C TRP A 111 -30.35 1.17 -17.35
N THR A 112 -30.23 0.26 -16.34
CA THR A 112 -31.14 -0.86 -15.91
C THR A 112 -31.28 -2.17 -16.74
N VAL A 113 -31.49 -3.41 -16.23
CA VAL A 113 -31.76 -4.04 -14.90
C VAL A 113 -31.32 -5.53 -14.97
N ARG A 114 -30.91 -6.16 -13.86
CA ARG A 114 -31.55 -7.40 -13.33
C ARG A 114 -31.08 -7.71 -11.90
N LEU A 115 -32.00 -7.65 -10.95
CA LEU A 115 -31.86 -8.11 -9.55
C LEU A 115 -32.12 -9.63 -9.47
N PRO A 116 -31.63 -10.31 -8.42
CA PRO A 116 -32.49 -10.48 -7.24
C PRO A 116 -31.81 -10.18 -5.89
N ALA A 117 -32.66 -9.75 -4.95
CA ALA A 117 -32.46 -9.56 -3.51
C ALA A 117 -31.64 -8.34 -3.06
N ILE A 118 -32.28 -7.16 -3.11
CA ILE A 118 -32.41 -6.16 -2.04
C ILE A 118 -33.56 -5.25 -2.48
N LYS A 119 -34.61 -5.10 -1.66
CA LYS A 119 -35.67 -4.11 -1.90
C LYS A 119 -35.11 -2.73 -1.57
N VAL A 120 -34.97 -1.88 -2.59
CA VAL A 120 -34.83 -0.43 -2.42
C VAL A 120 -36.08 0.19 -3.05
N PHE A 121 -36.95 0.75 -2.22
CA PHE A 121 -38.02 1.63 -2.68
C PHE A 121 -37.51 3.06 -2.49
N LEU A 122 -37.43 3.80 -3.59
CA LEU A 122 -36.96 5.19 -3.63
C LEU A 122 -38.17 6.03 -4.02
N LEU A 123 -38.65 6.88 -3.11
CA LEU A 123 -39.56 7.96 -3.45
C LEU A 123 -38.81 9.28 -3.28
N LEU A 124 -38.66 10.01 -4.39
CA LEU A 124 -38.28 11.41 -4.37
C LEU A 124 -39.50 12.25 -3.98
N ALA A 125 -39.35 13.13 -3.01
CA ALA A 125 -40.26 14.26 -2.86
C ALA A 125 -39.50 15.48 -2.33
N SER A 126 -39.75 16.59 -3.01
CA SER A 126 -39.19 17.93 -2.83
C SER A 126 -39.79 18.66 -1.62
N CYS A 127 -39.16 19.79 -1.28
CA CYS A 127 -39.72 20.94 -0.56
C CYS A 127 -39.89 20.87 0.97
N SER A 128 -39.38 21.94 1.59
CA SER A 128 -39.79 22.58 2.86
C SER A 128 -39.78 21.76 4.17
N GLY A 129 -38.84 22.09 5.05
CA GLY A 129 -39.05 22.14 6.51
C GLY A 129 -39.06 20.82 7.29
N GLN A 130 -37.98 20.61 8.07
CA GLN A 130 -37.83 19.76 9.28
C GLN A 130 -38.26 18.27 9.29
N LEU A 131 -37.51 17.50 10.10
CA LEU A 131 -37.76 16.15 10.62
C LEU A 131 -37.56 14.99 9.64
N SER A 132 -36.38 14.39 9.65
CA SER A 132 -35.98 13.26 10.53
C SER A 132 -36.56 11.92 10.08
N ILE A 133 -35.70 10.93 9.86
CA ILE A 133 -35.65 9.65 10.60
C ILE A 133 -34.64 8.72 9.93
N SER A 134 -33.79 8.21 10.81
CA SER A 134 -32.76 7.19 10.69
C SER A 134 -33.20 5.87 10.05
N LEU A 135 -32.30 5.27 9.27
CA LEU A 135 -31.98 3.84 9.39
C LEU A 135 -30.47 3.66 9.26
N TYR A 136 -29.84 3.49 10.42
CA TYR A 136 -28.48 3.01 10.57
C TYR A 136 -28.46 1.47 10.49
N ASP A 137 -27.33 0.98 9.96
CA ASP A 137 -26.76 -0.37 10.06
C ASP A 137 -27.37 -1.52 9.22
N TYR A 138 -26.58 -2.06 8.28
CA TYR A 138 -25.68 -3.22 8.52
C TYR A 138 -25.03 -3.71 7.21
N GLY A 139 -23.71 -3.94 7.22
CA GLY A 139 -23.20 -5.15 6.57
C GLY A 139 -22.24 -5.06 5.38
N SER A 140 -21.28 -4.12 5.31
CA SER A 140 -19.99 -4.40 4.61
C SER A 140 -18.89 -3.37 4.92
N SER A 141 -18.67 -3.01 6.18
CA SER A 141 -17.51 -2.19 6.58
C SER A 141 -16.24 -3.07 6.70
N LYS A 142 -15.92 -3.84 5.64
CA LYS A 142 -14.64 -4.58 5.54
C LYS A 142 -13.49 -3.62 5.19
N VAL A 143 -13.25 -2.61 6.02
CA VAL A 143 -12.07 -1.75 5.84
C VAL A 143 -10.90 -2.44 6.52
N GLN A 144 -10.27 -3.29 5.73
CA GLN A 144 -9.16 -4.12 6.09
C GLN A 144 -7.84 -3.49 5.51
N VAL A 145 -6.93 -2.90 6.31
CA VAL A 145 -5.56 -2.46 5.91
C VAL A 145 -4.42 -3.43 6.33
N LEU A 146 -4.20 -4.47 5.54
CA LEU A 146 -3.01 -5.35 5.65
C LEU A 146 -1.90 -4.47 5.14
N LEU A 147 -0.94 -4.22 5.99
CA LEU A 147 0.17 -3.40 5.58
C LEU A 147 1.22 -4.32 4.99
N ARG A 148 1.64 -3.95 3.77
CA ARG A 148 2.77 -4.58 3.10
C ARG A 148 3.86 -3.56 2.90
N GLY A 149 5.09 -3.93 3.27
CA GLY A 149 6.25 -3.11 2.97
C GLY A 149 6.48 -2.95 1.46
N PRO A 150 7.29 -1.97 1.04
CA PRO A 150 7.58 -1.75 -0.37
C PRO A 150 8.39 -2.90 -0.97
N LYS A 151 7.90 -3.49 -2.04
CA LYS A 151 8.60 -4.57 -2.76
C LYS A 151 9.74 -4.08 -3.64
N ASN A 152 9.53 -2.93 -4.27
CA ASN A 152 10.40 -2.42 -5.33
C ASN A 152 11.58 -1.59 -4.81
N ALA A 153 11.67 -1.38 -3.50
CA ALA A 153 12.73 -0.58 -2.89
C ALA A 153 14.07 -1.32 -2.74
N ARG A 154 14.11 -2.62 -3.07
CA ARG A 154 15.30 -3.47 -2.91
C ARG A 154 16.35 -3.16 -3.95
N GLU A 155 17.63 -3.35 -3.60
CA GLU A 155 18.75 -3.11 -4.51
C GLU A 155 18.66 -3.98 -5.78
N ALA A 156 18.31 -5.25 -5.65
CA ALA A 156 18.13 -6.15 -6.80
C ALA A 156 17.12 -5.59 -7.83
N VAL A 157 16.03 -4.96 -7.36
CA VAL A 157 15.00 -4.41 -8.24
C VAL A 157 15.51 -3.22 -9.05
N LYS A 158 16.52 -2.49 -8.57
CA LYS A 158 17.12 -1.37 -9.31
C LYS A 158 17.87 -1.81 -10.56
N HIS A 159 18.25 -3.09 -10.64
CA HIS A 159 18.92 -3.68 -11.80
C HIS A 159 17.95 -4.32 -12.79
N PHE A 160 16.66 -4.40 -12.45
CA PHE A 160 15.63 -4.95 -13.33
C PHE A 160 15.01 -3.86 -14.21
N GLY A 161 14.45 -4.27 -15.35
CA GLY A 161 13.82 -3.38 -16.31
C GLY A 161 14.64 -3.25 -17.61
N PRO A 162 14.41 -2.18 -18.39
CA PRO A 162 15.15 -1.94 -19.63
C PRO A 162 16.66 -1.95 -19.40
N ALA A 163 17.42 -2.50 -20.35
CA ALA A 163 18.87 -2.62 -20.23
C ALA A 163 19.54 -1.25 -19.99
N PRO A 164 20.60 -1.19 -19.17
CA PRO A 164 21.30 0.06 -18.89
C PRO A 164 21.97 0.58 -20.17
N GLY A 165 21.48 1.68 -20.74
CA GLY A 165 21.96 2.17 -22.04
C GLY A 165 20.87 2.30 -23.11
N VAL A 166 19.63 1.87 -22.79
CA VAL A 166 18.45 2.23 -23.59
C VAL A 166 18.01 3.67 -23.25
N PRO A 167 17.64 4.52 -24.22
CA PRO A 167 17.11 5.85 -23.94
C PRO A 167 15.98 5.80 -22.90
N HIS A 168 15.96 6.74 -21.95
CA HIS A 168 15.01 6.79 -20.83
C HIS A 168 15.07 5.59 -19.85
N SER A 169 16.12 4.76 -19.90
CA SER A 169 16.36 3.75 -18.87
C SER A 169 17.02 4.37 -17.62
N HIS A 170 16.45 4.09 -16.45
CA HIS A 170 17.02 4.46 -15.14
C HIS A 170 17.61 3.25 -14.40
N THR A 171 17.80 2.14 -15.10
CA THR A 171 18.29 0.88 -14.54
C THR A 171 19.75 1.01 -14.12
N LYS A 172 20.05 0.58 -12.88
CA LYS A 172 21.40 0.61 -12.33
C LYS A 172 22.28 -0.44 -13.06
N PRO A 173 23.45 -0.06 -13.62
CA PRO A 173 24.35 -1.03 -14.23
C PRO A 173 25.04 -1.90 -13.17
N TYR A 174 25.44 -3.12 -13.57
CA TYR A 174 26.26 -4.01 -12.75
C TYR A 174 27.72 -3.61 -12.87
N VAL A 175 28.23 -2.90 -11.87
CA VAL A 175 29.60 -2.39 -11.85
C VAL A 175 30.32 -2.90 -10.61
N ARG A 176 31.58 -3.31 -10.77
CA ARG A 176 32.42 -3.83 -9.66
C ARG A 176 32.60 -2.82 -8.52
N SER A 177 32.82 -1.55 -8.86
CA SER A 177 33.03 -0.48 -7.89
C SER A 177 32.51 0.85 -8.41
N LYS A 178 32.24 1.78 -7.51
CA LYS A 178 31.83 3.14 -7.85
C LYS A 178 33.06 4.02 -8.05
N GLY A 179 33.05 4.91 -9.04
CA GLY A 179 34.12 5.89 -9.22
C GLY A 179 34.12 6.53 -10.60
N ARG A 180 35.01 7.51 -10.81
CA ARG A 180 35.19 8.17 -12.12
C ARG A 180 35.64 7.18 -13.21
N LYS A 181 36.42 6.16 -12.82
CA LYS A 181 37.02 5.17 -13.72
C LYS A 181 36.04 4.09 -14.21
N PHE A 182 34.91 3.87 -13.53
CA PHE A 182 34.01 2.74 -13.81
C PHE A 182 32.68 3.22 -14.43
N GLU A 183 32.46 2.92 -15.71
CA GLU A 183 31.21 3.14 -16.46
C GLU A 183 30.57 4.54 -16.37
N ARG A 184 31.39 5.61 -16.31
CA ARG A 184 30.92 7.01 -16.24
C ARG A 184 31.33 7.91 -17.42
N ALA A 185 31.95 7.36 -18.45
CA ALA A 185 32.50 8.11 -19.58
C ALA A 185 31.55 8.16 -20.79
N ARG A 186 31.80 7.35 -21.82
CA ARG A 186 30.98 7.26 -23.03
C ARG A 186 29.59 6.70 -22.71
N GLY A 187 28.54 7.25 -23.32
CA GLY A 187 27.14 6.83 -23.09
C GLY A 187 26.49 7.40 -21.81
N ARG A 188 27.24 8.15 -21.00
CA ARG A 188 26.73 8.82 -19.78
C ARG A 188 26.91 10.34 -19.79
N ARG A 189 27.79 10.87 -20.63
CA ARG A 189 28.13 12.30 -20.72
C ARG A 189 28.04 12.78 -22.17
N ASN A 190 27.52 13.99 -22.37
CA ASN A 190 27.48 14.62 -23.70
C ASN A 190 28.87 14.79 -24.32
N SER A 191 29.89 15.07 -23.50
CA SER A 191 31.26 15.34 -23.97
C SER A 191 32.03 14.10 -24.47
N LYS A 192 31.47 12.90 -24.35
CA LYS A 192 32.14 11.65 -24.74
C LYS A 192 31.28 10.87 -25.75
N GLY A 193 31.13 11.43 -26.93
CA GLY A 193 30.48 10.82 -28.10
C GLY A 193 28.96 10.96 -28.09
N PHE A 194 28.28 10.35 -27.12
CA PHE A 194 26.83 10.44 -26.96
C PHE A 194 26.42 10.21 -25.51
N ARG A 195 25.20 10.65 -25.17
CA ARG A 195 24.55 10.38 -23.88
C ARG A 195 23.22 9.68 -24.13
N VAL A 196 23.03 8.60 -23.40
CA VAL A 196 21.75 7.88 -23.28
C VAL A 196 20.87 8.56 -22.24
#